data_AF-A0A2S9GIA9-F1
#
_entry.id   AF-A0A2S9GIA9-F1
#
_cell.length_a   1.000
_cell.length_b   1.000
_cell.length_c   1.000
_cell.angle_alpha   90.00
_cell.angle_beta   90.00
_cell.angle_gamma   90.00
#
_symmetry.space_group_name_H-M   'P 1'
#
loop_
_entity.id
_entity.type
_entity.pdbx_description
1 polymer ?
#
loop_
_entity_poly.entity_id
_entity_poly.type
_entity_poly.pdbx_seq_one_letter_code
_entity_poly.pdbx_strand_id
1 'polypeptide(L)'
;EVIAEPDIADLVARLGPDPLRRDADPELAWRRIAKSRRPIGALLMDQSVISGVGNVYRSELLFRHRIDPFRPGTTVTADEFDDM
;
A
#
# COMPACT_ATOMS: atom_id res chain seq x y z
N GLU A 1 7.73 25.90 -5.75
CA GLU A 1 6.29 26.24 -5.81
C GLU A 1 5.70 25.85 -4.46
N VAL A 2 5.32 26.85 -3.65
CA VAL A 2 4.75 26.64 -2.32
C VAL A 2 3.27 26.37 -2.55
N ILE A 3 2.82 25.17 -2.20
CA ILE A 3 1.41 24.78 -2.32
C ILE A 3 0.59 25.75 -1.46
N ALA A 4 -0.42 26.38 -2.05
CA ALA A 4 -1.34 27.24 -1.29
C ALA A 4 -2.02 26.39 -0.20
N GLU A 5 -2.22 26.97 0.99
CA GLU A 5 -2.78 26.31 2.17
C GLU A 5 -4.13 25.58 1.98
N PRO A 6 -5.03 25.95 1.04
CA PRO A 6 -6.09 25.04 0.65
C PRO A 6 -5.48 23.97 -0.25
N ASP A 7 -5.05 22.86 0.34
CA ASP A 7 -5.68 21.54 0.12
C ASP A 7 -4.93 20.36 0.77
N ILE A 8 -4.15 20.61 1.84
CA ILE A 8 -3.44 19.54 2.56
C ILE A 8 -4.44 18.49 3.07
N ALA A 9 -5.64 18.93 3.48
CA ALA A 9 -6.70 18.05 3.94
C ALA A 9 -7.19 17.11 2.83
N ASP A 10 -7.48 17.59 1.62
CA ASP A 10 -7.95 16.70 0.55
C ASP A 10 -6.82 15.83 0.01
N LEU A 11 -5.57 16.31 0.01
CA LEU A 11 -4.42 15.47 -0.33
C LEU A 11 -4.29 14.30 0.65
N VAL A 12 -4.39 14.57 1.96
CA VAL A 12 -4.36 13.53 2.99
C VAL A 12 -5.57 12.60 2.89
N ALA A 13 -6.75 13.11 2.56
CA ALA A 13 -7.97 12.31 2.38
C ALA A 13 -7.86 11.29 1.22
N ARG A 14 -6.95 11.53 0.26
CA ARG A 14 -6.70 10.63 -0.88
C ARG A 14 -5.66 9.54 -0.60
N LEU A 15 -4.97 9.60 0.53
CA LEU A 15 -3.97 8.61 0.91
C LEU A 15 -4.62 7.31 1.40
N GLY A 16 -3.96 6.20 1.13
CA GLY A 16 -4.25 4.91 1.77
C GLY A 16 -3.81 4.92 3.25
N PRO A 17 -4.19 3.90 4.03
CA PRO A 17 -3.73 3.74 5.40
C PRO A 17 -2.21 3.83 5.50
N ASP A 18 -1.72 4.51 6.54
CA ASP A 18 -0.31 4.56 6.88
C ASP A 18 0.00 3.39 7.84
N PRO A 19 0.85 2.42 7.46
CA PRO A 19 1.12 1.24 8.28
C PRO A 19 1.83 1.56 9.61
N LEU A 20 2.44 2.74 9.75
CA LEU A 20 3.09 3.17 10.99
C LEU A 20 2.12 3.85 11.97
N ARG A 21 0.92 4.20 11.52
CA ARG A 21 -0.11 4.79 12.35
C ARG A 21 -0.92 3.71 13.07
N ARG A 22 -0.96 3.79 14.39
CA ARG A 22 -1.68 2.84 15.26
C ARG A 22 -3.19 2.83 15.04
N ASP A 23 -3.74 3.91 14.52
CA ASP A 23 -5.17 4.10 14.26
C ASP A 23 -5.55 3.81 12.80
N ALA A 24 -4.59 3.41 11.95
CA ALA A 24 -4.88 3.07 10.57
C ALA A 24 -5.63 1.72 10.48
N ASP A 25 -6.56 1.64 9.53
CA ASP A 25 -7.28 0.41 9.21
C ASP A 25 -6.58 -0.32 8.04
N PRO A 26 -5.81 -1.40 8.29
CA PRO A 26 -5.12 -2.15 7.23
C PRO A 26 -6.08 -2.85 6.27
N GLU A 27 -7.32 -3.13 6.69
CA GLU A 27 -8.35 -3.75 5.87
C GLU A 27 -8.66 -2.90 4.62
N LEU A 28 -8.48 -1.58 4.69
CA LEU A 28 -8.63 -0.68 3.54
C LEU A 28 -7.60 -0.96 2.44
N ALA A 29 -6.36 -1.29 2.80
CA ALA A 29 -5.33 -1.67 1.84
C ALA A 29 -5.62 -3.09 1.30
N TRP A 30 -5.93 -4.03 2.19
CA TRP A 30 -6.27 -5.41 1.83
C TRP A 30 -7.39 -5.48 0.78
N ARG A 31 -8.52 -4.83 1.02
CA ARG A 31 -9.67 -4.81 0.08
C ARG A 31 -9.29 -4.32 -1.32
N ARG A 32 -8.35 -3.38 -1.43
CA ARG A 32 -7.86 -2.86 -2.71
C ARG A 32 -6.90 -3.85 -3.37
N ILE A 33 -6.02 -4.47 -2.60
CA ILE A 33 -5.05 -5.46 -3.09
C ILE A 33 -5.76 -6.72 -3.59
N ALA A 34 -6.61 -7.32 -2.76
CA ALA A 34 -7.28 -8.59 -3.03
C ALA A 34 -8.23 -8.55 -4.26
N LYS A 35 -8.68 -7.35 -4.66
CA LYS A 35 -9.56 -7.16 -5.84
C LYS A 35 -8.81 -6.74 -7.10
N SER A 36 -7.50 -6.52 -7.03
CA SER A 36 -6.74 -5.94 -8.13
C SER A 36 -5.89 -6.98 -8.86
N ARG A 37 -5.98 -6.99 -10.19
CA ARG A 37 -5.09 -7.79 -11.06
C ARG A 37 -3.73 -7.13 -11.29
N ARG A 38 -3.52 -5.91 -10.77
CA ARG A 38 -2.21 -5.23 -10.86
C ARG A 38 -1.18 -6.03 -10.04
N PRO A 39 0.10 -5.99 -10.45
CA PRO A 39 1.20 -6.51 -9.65
C PRO A 39 1.21 -5.98 -8.21
N ILE A 40 1.45 -6.85 -7.23
CA ILE A 40 1.56 -6.47 -5.81
C ILE A 40 2.61 -5.39 -5.59
N GLY A 41 3.73 -5.46 -6.32
CA GLY A 41 4.74 -4.41 -6.27
C GLY A 41 4.23 -3.05 -6.76
N ALA A 42 3.35 -3.01 -7.76
CA ALA A 42 2.75 -1.75 -8.21
C ALA A 42 1.70 -1.22 -7.24
N LEU A 43 0.99 -2.11 -6.54
CA LEU A 43 -0.01 -1.74 -5.53
C LEU A 43 0.64 -1.18 -4.26
N LEU A 44 1.76 -1.75 -3.82
CA LEU A 44 2.53 -1.24 -2.68
C LEU A 44 3.18 0.12 -2.95
N MET A 45 3.35 0.52 -4.21
CA MET A 45 3.82 1.88 -4.57
C MET A 45 2.69 2.91 -4.67
N ASP A 46 1.43 2.45 -4.70
CA ASP A 46 0.27 3.30 -4.90
C ASP A 46 -0.13 3.95 -3.58
N GLN A 47 0.17 5.25 -3.44
CA GLN A 47 -0.09 5.99 -2.20
C GLN A 47 -1.57 6.07 -1.83
N SER A 48 -2.50 5.72 -2.73
CA SER A 48 -3.94 5.60 -2.43
C SER A 48 -4.34 4.22 -1.90
N VAL A 49 -3.46 3.22 -2.06
CA VAL A 49 -3.62 1.86 -1.52
C VAL A 49 -2.97 1.75 -0.16
N ILE A 50 -1.71 2.18 -0.04
CA ILE A 50 -0.95 2.21 1.20
C ILE A 50 0.00 3.41 1.12
N SER A 51 -0.02 4.27 2.14
CA SER A 51 0.85 5.45 2.16
C SER A 51 2.19 5.14 2.82
N GLY A 52 3.21 5.95 2.51
CA GLY A 52 4.53 5.85 3.14
C GLY A 52 5.43 4.72 2.61
N VAL A 53 4.88 3.75 1.87
CA VAL A 53 5.68 2.69 1.23
C VAL A 53 6.37 3.24 -0.01
N GLY A 54 7.70 3.17 0.00
CA GLY A 54 8.56 3.52 -1.14
C GLY A 54 9.27 2.30 -1.74
N ASN A 55 10.07 2.51 -2.78
CA ASN A 55 10.69 1.41 -3.53
C ASN A 55 11.61 0.52 -2.69
N VAL A 56 12.40 1.10 -1.78
CA VAL A 56 13.29 0.35 -0.88
C VAL A 56 12.47 -0.58 0.02
N TYR A 57 11.51 -0.02 0.76
CA TYR A 57 10.68 -0.79 1.68
C TYR A 57 9.86 -1.85 0.97
N ARG A 58 9.22 -1.51 -0.16
CA ARG A 58 8.51 -2.48 -0.99
C ARG A 58 9.39 -3.67 -1.38
N SER A 59 10.60 -3.39 -1.86
CA SER A 59 11.50 -4.44 -2.35
C SER A 59 11.96 -5.33 -1.20
N GLU A 60 12.29 -4.73 -0.05
CA GLU A 60 12.69 -5.45 1.16
C GLU A 60 11.55 -6.30 1.73
N LEU A 61 10.35 -5.74 1.83
CA LEU A 61 9.14 -6.42 2.30
C LEU A 61 8.86 -7.67 1.45
N LEU A 62 8.70 -7.49 0.14
CA LEU A 62 8.40 -8.59 -0.77
C LEU A 62 9.52 -9.65 -0.79
N PHE A 63 10.78 -9.23 -0.70
CA PHE A 63 11.91 -10.15 -0.59
C PHE A 63 11.87 -10.99 0.68
N ARG A 64 11.63 -10.37 1.84
CA ARG A 64 11.56 -11.07 3.14
C ARG A 64 10.43 -12.11 3.17
N HIS A 65 9.29 -11.80 2.55
CA HIS A 65 8.13 -12.71 2.47
C HIS A 65 8.16 -13.63 1.24
N ARG A 66 9.21 -13.57 0.41
CA ARG A 66 9.38 -14.39 -0.82
C ARG A 66 8.20 -14.25 -1.80
N ILE A 67 7.65 -13.05 -1.92
CA ILE A 67 6.56 -12.73 -2.82
C ILE A 67 7.13 -12.12 -4.11
N ASP A 68 6.79 -12.69 -5.27
CA ASP A 68 7.14 -12.10 -6.57
C ASP A 68 6.43 -10.74 -6.72
N PRO A 69 7.17 -9.62 -6.96
CA PRO A 69 6.57 -8.31 -7.14
C PRO A 69 5.59 -8.22 -8.32
N PHE A 70 5.70 -9.12 -9.30
CA PHE A 70 4.81 -9.21 -10.47
C PHE A 70 3.55 -10.03 -10.22
N ARG A 71 3.46 -10.70 -9.06
CA ARG A 71 2.28 -11.49 -8.68
C ARG A 71 1.03 -10.59 -8.60
N PRO A 72 -0.09 -10.96 -9.23
CA PRO A 72 -1.33 -10.18 -9.14
C PRO A 72 -1.84 -10.08 -7.70
N GLY A 73 -2.36 -8.91 -7.30
CA GLY A 73 -2.97 -8.71 -5.98
C GLY A 73 -4.07 -9.71 -5.63
N THR A 74 -4.87 -10.13 -6.62
CA THR A 74 -5.91 -11.18 -6.48
C THR A 74 -5.39 -12.57 -6.12
N THR A 75 -4.07 -12.78 -6.15
CA THR A 75 -3.44 -14.07 -5.82
C THR A 75 -2.61 -14.01 -4.53
N VAL A 76 -2.57 -12.85 -3.87
CA VAL A 76 -2.04 -12.69 -2.51
C VAL A 76 -3.10 -13.19 -1.54
N THR A 77 -2.72 -13.98 -0.53
CA THR A 77 -3.65 -14.45 0.50
C THR A 77 -3.77 -13.44 1.65
N ALA A 78 -4.81 -13.60 2.48
CA ALA A 78 -4.94 -12.78 3.69
C ALA A 78 -3.76 -13.03 4.64
N ASP A 79 -3.38 -14.29 4.87
CA ASP A 79 -2.23 -14.64 5.70
C ASP A 79 -0.92 -14.00 5.19
N GLU A 80 -0.67 -14.02 3.88
CA GLU A 80 0.51 -13.35 3.30
C GLU A 80 0.46 -11.83 3.44
N PHE A 81 -0.73 -11.23 3.49
CA PHE A 81 -0.90 -9.81 3.74
C PHE A 81 -0.72 -9.45 5.21
N ASP A 82 -1.25 -10.27 6.12
CA ASP A 82 -1.14 -10.06 7.57
C ASP A 82 0.29 -10.29 8.09
N ASP A 83 1.05 -11.16 7.43
CA ASP A 83 2.47 -11.40 7.74
C ASP A 83 3.38 -10.22 7.33
N MET A 84 2.98 -9.42 6.34
CA MET A 84 3.74 -8.28 5.80
C MET A 84 3.67 -7.04 6.71
#